data_AF-A0A444W804-F1
#
_entry.id   AF-A0A444W804-F1
#
_cell.length_a   1.000
_cell.length_b   1.000
_cell.length_c   1.000
_cell.angle_alpha   90.00
_cell.angle_beta   90.00
_cell.angle_gamma   90.00
#
_symmetry.space_group_name_H-M   'P 1'
#
loop_
_entity.id
_entity.type
_entity.pdbx_description
1 polymer ?
#
loop_
_entity_poly.entity_id
_entity_poly.type
_entity_poly.pdbx_seq_one_letter_code
_entity_poly.pdbx_strand_id
1 'polypeptide(L)'
;MKELKQKVLNYYKQQVQDKEDAFRDMIDALTEGAANDAKGSAGDKHETALSMMHLEQEKLNHKLKEILEQKSVLDKIEPDTVSSKIILGSLVKANNMYLFLSAALPKIVVEGTAIFALSPQSPLGSKLLGSEKGNEIEVNNTKYSIEEIA
;
A
#
# COMPACT_ATOMS: atom_id res chain seq x y z
N MET A 1 5.93 -9.73 19.32
CA MET A 1 5.38 -9.11 18.09
C MET A 1 5.96 -7.75 17.73
N LYS A 2 6.55 -6.96 18.64
CA LYS A 2 7.11 -5.63 18.34
C LYS A 2 8.15 -5.64 17.21
N GLU A 3 9.14 -6.52 17.29
CA GLU A 3 10.17 -6.68 16.24
C GLU A 3 9.57 -7.02 14.86
N LEU A 4 8.60 -7.94 14.82
CA LEU A 4 7.91 -8.30 13.60
C LEU A 4 7.14 -7.11 13.00
N LYS A 5 6.48 -6.31 13.84
CA LYS A 5 5.78 -5.08 13.41
C LYS A 5 6.73 -4.11 12.72
N GLN A 6 7.91 -3.86 13.30
CA GLN A 6 8.93 -3.01 12.67
C GLN A 6 9.40 -3.56 11.33
N LYS A 7 9.70 -4.86 11.25
CA LYS A 7 10.10 -5.50 9.98
C LYS A 7 9.02 -5.38 8.91
N VAL A 8 7.76 -5.60 9.29
CA VAL A 8 6.60 -5.44 8.40
C VAL A 8 6.47 -4.01 7.89
N LEU A 9 6.52 -3.02 8.79
CA LEU A 9 6.44 -1.61 8.41
C LEU A 9 7.57 -1.22 7.45
N ASN A 10 8.81 -1.62 7.76
CA ASN A 10 9.98 -1.33 6.93
C ASN A 10 9.89 -2.01 5.57
N TYR A 11 9.44 -3.28 5.53
CA TYR A 11 9.21 -3.99 4.27
C TYR A 11 8.20 -3.24 3.39
N TYR A 12 7.07 -2.82 3.96
CA TYR A 12 6.06 -2.08 3.20
C TYR A 12 6.54 -0.70 2.77
N LYS A 13 7.29 0.02 3.62
CA LYS A 13 7.90 1.31 3.25
C LYS A 13 8.85 1.16 2.06
N GLN A 14 9.72 0.13 2.09
CA GLN A 14 10.63 -0.15 0.99
C GLN A 14 9.86 -0.48 -0.30
N GLN A 15 8.88 -1.38 -0.23
CA GLN A 15 8.08 -1.77 -1.40
C GLN A 15 7.32 -0.61 -2.04
N VAL A 16 6.82 0.33 -1.22
CA VAL A 16 6.13 1.53 -1.70
C VAL A 16 7.13 2.50 -2.32
N GLN A 17 8.31 2.66 -1.73
CA GLN A 17 9.39 3.47 -2.28
C GLN A 17 9.86 2.93 -3.64
N ASP A 18 10.14 1.63 -3.75
CA ASP A 18 10.59 0.99 -4.99
C ASP A 18 9.57 1.18 -6.13
N LYS A 19 8.27 1.10 -5.81
CA LYS A 19 7.20 1.35 -6.78
C LYS A 19 7.08 2.82 -7.16
N GLU A 20 7.26 3.73 -6.20
CA GLU A 20 7.24 5.16 -6.47
C GLU A 20 8.35 5.50 -7.47
N ASP A 21 9.57 5.05 -7.20
CA ASP A 21 10.74 5.31 -8.04
C ASP A 21 10.54 4.71 -9.44
N ALA A 22 10.09 3.45 -9.52
CA ALA A 22 9.81 2.82 -10.81
C ALA A 22 8.75 3.58 -11.64
N PHE A 23 7.67 4.07 -11.02
CA PHE A 23 6.66 4.84 -11.75
C PHE A 23 7.18 6.22 -12.18
N ARG A 24 7.99 6.89 -11.37
CA ARG A 24 8.64 8.15 -11.75
C ARG A 24 9.56 7.95 -12.95
N ASP A 25 10.42 6.94 -12.91
CA ASP A 25 11.33 6.62 -14.01
C ASP A 25 10.58 6.33 -15.32
N MET A 26 9.46 5.58 -15.24
CA MET A 26 8.63 5.31 -16.41
C MET A 26 7.96 6.58 -16.98
N ILE A 27 7.49 7.48 -16.12
CA ILE A 27 6.88 8.75 -16.53
C ILE A 27 7.92 9.67 -17.19
N ASP A 28 9.12 9.76 -16.61
CA ASP A 28 10.21 10.58 -17.14
C ASP A 28 10.66 10.07 -18.51
N ALA A 29 10.83 8.75 -18.67
CA ALA A 29 11.17 8.14 -19.96
C ALA A 29 10.11 8.43 -21.04
N LEU A 30 8.82 8.37 -20.70
CA LEU A 30 7.74 8.71 -21.65
C LEU A 30 7.72 10.21 -21.98
N THR A 31 8.08 11.07 -21.03
CA THR A 31 8.13 12.52 -21.23
C THR A 31 9.26 12.91 -22.18
N GLU A 32 10.44 12.30 -22.02
CA GLU A 32 11.57 12.47 -22.94
C GLU A 32 11.24 11.94 -24.34
N GLY A 33 10.62 10.75 -24.44
CA GLY A 33 10.18 10.16 -25.70
C GLY A 33 9.20 11.06 -26.46
N ALA A 34 8.16 11.55 -25.76
CA ALA A 34 7.18 12.47 -26.33
C ALA A 34 7.80 13.78 -26.84
N ALA A 35 8.75 14.35 -26.08
CA ALA A 35 9.44 15.58 -26.46
C ALA A 35 10.34 15.41 -27.70
N ASN A 36 10.94 14.23 -27.88
CA ASN A 36 11.75 13.92 -29.05
C ASN A 36 10.89 13.70 -30.30
N ASP A 37 9.77 12.97 -30.17
CA ASP A 37 8.85 12.73 -31.29
C ASP A 37 8.14 14.01 -31.75
N ALA A 38 7.80 14.91 -30.82
CA ALA A 38 7.20 16.20 -31.14
C ALA A 38 8.10 17.10 -32.02
N LYS A 39 9.43 16.98 -31.89
CA LYS A 39 10.41 17.76 -32.68
C LYS A 39 10.61 17.21 -34.10
N GLY A 40 10.28 15.94 -34.35
CA GLY A 40 10.43 15.27 -35.64
C GLY A 40 9.18 15.25 -36.52
N SER A 41 8.09 15.90 -36.11
CA SER A 41 6.76 15.68 -36.69
C SER A 41 6.49 16.48 -37.97
N ALA A 42 6.41 15.77 -39.10
CA ALA A 42 5.89 16.27 -40.37
C ALA A 42 4.80 15.35 -40.98
N GLY A 43 3.87 14.82 -40.16
CA GLY A 43 2.66 14.14 -40.67
C GLY A 43 1.80 13.34 -39.66
N ASP A 44 0.58 12.97 -40.06
CA ASP A 44 -0.49 12.32 -39.27
C ASP A 44 -0.10 11.04 -38.49
N LYS A 45 0.93 10.30 -38.93
CA LYS A 45 1.34 9.06 -38.25
C LYS A 45 1.95 9.29 -36.87
N HIS A 46 2.53 10.46 -36.63
CA HIS A 46 3.16 10.80 -35.34
C HIS A 46 2.14 11.28 -34.29
N GLU A 47 1.02 11.87 -34.72
CA GLU A 47 -0.02 12.37 -33.80
C GLU A 47 -0.69 11.24 -33.01
N THR A 48 -0.86 10.06 -33.62
CA THR A 48 -1.42 8.88 -32.95
C THR A 48 -0.44 8.30 -31.92
N ALA A 49 0.86 8.24 -32.24
CA ALA A 49 1.89 7.74 -31.32
C ALA A 49 2.04 8.63 -30.09
N LEU A 50 2.09 9.96 -30.30
CA LEU A 50 2.14 10.94 -29.22
C LEU A 50 0.90 10.87 -28.32
N SER A 51 -0.29 10.75 -28.92
CA SER A 51 -1.54 10.59 -28.16
C SER A 51 -1.53 9.34 -27.27
N MET A 52 -1.01 8.22 -27.79
CA MET A 52 -0.86 6.98 -27.00
C MET A 52 0.13 7.14 -25.85
N MET A 53 1.25 7.86 -26.05
CA MET A 53 2.21 8.15 -24.97
C MET A 53 1.58 8.98 -23.85
N HIS A 54 0.78 10.00 -24.20
CA HIS A 54 0.06 10.80 -23.20
C HIS A 54 -0.96 9.97 -22.40
N LEU A 55 -1.71 9.09 -23.06
CA LEU A 55 -2.63 8.19 -22.37
C LEU A 55 -1.90 7.25 -21.39
N GLU A 56 -0.71 6.76 -21.75
CA GLU A 56 0.07 5.92 -20.86
C GLU A 56 0.65 6.71 -19.68
N GLN A 57 1.11 7.94 -19.90
CA GLN A 57 1.51 8.84 -18.81
C GLN A 57 0.36 9.11 -17.84
N GLU A 58 -0.86 9.34 -18.33
CA GLU A 58 -2.04 9.54 -17.47
C GLU A 58 -2.28 8.33 -16.56
N LYS A 59 -2.25 7.11 -17.12
CA LYS A 59 -2.39 5.87 -16.33
C LYS A 59 -1.28 5.71 -15.29
N LEU A 60 -0.03 6.01 -15.64
CA LEU A 60 1.08 5.92 -14.70
C LEU A 60 0.98 6.96 -13.60
N ASN A 61 0.56 8.18 -13.90
CA ASN A 61 0.30 9.21 -12.91
C ASN A 61 -0.83 8.81 -11.93
N HIS A 62 -1.88 8.16 -12.42
CA HIS A 62 -2.91 7.59 -11.56
C HIS A 62 -2.34 6.54 -10.59
N LYS A 63 -1.52 5.60 -11.08
CA LYS A 63 -0.85 4.60 -10.22
C LYS A 63 0.11 5.25 -9.23
N LEU A 64 0.90 6.24 -9.66
CA LEU A 64 1.81 6.97 -8.79
C LEU A 64 1.06 7.66 -7.66
N LYS A 65 -0.10 8.26 -7.94
CA LYS A 65 -0.96 8.85 -6.92
C LYS A 65 -1.41 7.83 -5.87
N GLU A 66 -1.83 6.63 -6.29
CA GLU A 66 -2.21 5.55 -5.37
C GLU A 66 -1.03 5.14 -4.46
N ILE A 67 0.19 5.04 -5.02
CA ILE A 67 1.41 4.73 -4.26
C ILE A 67 1.73 5.84 -3.25
N LEU A 68 1.60 7.11 -3.63
CA LEU A 68 1.83 8.24 -2.73
C LEU A 68 0.81 8.30 -1.58
N GLU A 69 -0.45 7.94 -1.84
CA GLU A 69 -1.47 7.80 -0.80
C GLU A 69 -1.12 6.67 0.18
N GLN A 70 -0.66 5.52 -0.32
CA GLN A 70 -0.17 4.42 0.51
C GLN A 70 1.04 4.85 1.35
N LYS A 71 2.00 5.54 0.75
CA LYS A 71 3.20 6.08 1.43
C LYS A 71 2.83 7.02 2.57
N SER A 72 1.93 7.97 2.31
CA SER A 72 1.46 8.92 3.32
C SER A 72 0.81 8.24 4.53
N VAL A 73 0.12 7.11 4.32
CA VAL A 73 -0.43 6.31 5.43
C VAL A 73 0.68 5.63 6.23
N LEU A 74 1.66 5.02 5.55
CA LEU A 74 2.78 4.35 6.22
C LEU A 74 3.69 5.31 6.99
N ASP A 75 3.86 6.53 6.50
CA ASP A 75 4.69 7.56 7.14
C ASP A 75 4.08 8.11 8.43
N LYS A 76 2.76 7.99 8.59
CA LYS A 76 2.05 8.35 9.84
C LYS A 76 2.15 7.28 10.92
N ILE A 77 2.69 6.10 10.61
CA ILE A 77 2.79 4.99 11.56
C ILE A 77 4.07 5.15 12.38
N GLU A 78 3.88 5.38 13.67
CA GLU A 78 4.94 5.39 14.68
C GLU A 78 5.13 3.97 15.26
N PRO A 79 6.19 3.24 14.90
CA PRO A 79 6.35 1.81 15.25
C PRO A 79 6.53 1.57 16.74
N ASP A 80 6.93 2.58 17.51
CA ASP A 80 7.10 2.45 18.96
C ASP A 80 5.84 2.78 19.76
N THR A 81 4.76 3.19 19.09
CA THR A 81 3.47 3.43 19.76
C THR A 81 2.96 2.14 20.38
N VAL A 82 2.68 2.19 21.68
CA VAL A 82 2.05 1.12 22.45
C VAL A 82 0.61 1.54 22.72
N SER A 83 -0.35 0.68 22.35
CA SER A 83 -1.77 0.90 22.56
C SER A 83 -2.44 -0.40 22.98
N SER A 84 -3.38 -0.34 23.92
CA SER A 84 -4.23 -1.48 24.27
C SER A 84 -5.32 -1.76 23.22
N LYS A 85 -5.61 -0.75 22.40
CA LYS A 85 -6.58 -0.80 21.29
C LYS A 85 -5.85 -0.90 19.96
N ILE A 86 -6.47 -1.59 19.01
CA ILE A 86 -6.00 -1.63 17.63
C ILE A 86 -6.13 -0.23 17.02
N ILE A 87 -5.02 0.32 16.55
CA ILE A 87 -4.92 1.62 15.90
C ILE A 87 -4.22 1.48 14.53
N LEU A 88 -4.17 2.56 13.76
CA LEU A 88 -3.34 2.59 12.56
C LEU A 88 -1.88 2.25 12.93
N GLY A 89 -1.32 1.28 12.21
CA GLY A 89 0.01 0.75 12.47
C GLY A 89 0.07 -0.43 13.43
N SER A 90 -1.06 -0.87 14.01
CA SER A 90 -1.09 -2.06 14.84
C SER A 90 -0.89 -3.34 14.01
N LEU A 91 -0.04 -4.23 14.52
CA LEU A 91 0.02 -5.61 14.08
C LEU A 91 -0.85 -6.46 15.01
N VAL A 92 -1.82 -7.15 14.43
CA VAL A 92 -2.84 -7.91 15.15
C VAL A 92 -2.74 -9.37 14.79
N LYS A 93 -2.76 -10.23 15.80
CA LYS A 93 -2.89 -11.67 15.60
C LYS A 93 -4.33 -12.08 15.89
N ALA A 94 -5.01 -12.67 14.91
CA ALA A 94 -6.37 -13.16 15.06
C ALA A 94 -6.56 -14.47 14.29
N ASN A 95 -7.08 -15.52 14.95
CA ASN A 95 -7.32 -16.85 14.37
C ASN A 95 -6.12 -17.38 13.58
N ASN A 96 -4.91 -17.31 14.16
CA ASN A 96 -3.66 -17.68 13.52
C ASN A 96 -3.23 -16.85 12.29
N MET A 97 -3.90 -15.74 12.00
CA MET A 97 -3.51 -14.79 10.95
C MET A 97 -2.85 -13.54 11.55
N TYR A 98 -1.93 -12.94 10.79
CA TYR A 98 -1.35 -11.65 11.13
C TYR A 98 -1.91 -10.56 10.21
N LEU A 99 -2.55 -9.59 10.83
CA LEU A 99 -3.29 -8.50 10.21
C LEU A 99 -2.57 -7.20 10.55
N PHE A 100 -2.15 -6.44 9.55
CA PHE A 100 -1.48 -5.16 9.74
C PHE A 100 -2.40 -4.02 9.32
N LEU A 101 -2.91 -3.26 10.29
CA LEU A 101 -3.87 -2.20 10.02
C LEU A 101 -3.13 -0.96 9.48
N SER A 102 -3.16 -0.73 8.17
CA SER A 102 -2.34 0.28 7.49
C SER A 102 -3.01 0.75 6.19
N ALA A 103 -2.28 0.87 5.09
CA ALA A 103 -2.87 0.99 3.76
C ALA A 103 -3.28 -0.41 3.24
N ALA A 104 -4.17 -0.46 2.25
CA ALA A 104 -4.45 -1.70 1.54
C ALA A 104 -3.21 -2.06 0.68
N LEU A 105 -2.43 -3.03 1.14
CA LEU A 105 -1.17 -3.43 0.52
C LEU A 105 -1.18 -4.94 0.23
N PRO A 106 -0.37 -5.42 -0.72
CA PRO A 106 -0.29 -6.84 -1.02
C PRO A 106 0.06 -7.68 0.21
N LYS A 107 -0.39 -8.94 0.21
CA LYS A 107 0.08 -9.94 1.17
C LYS A 107 1.59 -10.11 1.03
N ILE A 108 2.29 -10.13 2.15
CA ILE A 108 3.75 -10.36 2.21
C ILE A 108 4.06 -11.53 3.13
N VAL A 109 5.29 -12.02 3.06
CA VAL A 109 5.81 -13.01 4.01
C VAL A 109 7.05 -12.41 4.65
N VAL A 110 7.02 -12.26 5.97
CA VAL A 110 8.15 -11.75 6.78
C VAL A 110 8.49 -12.85 7.78
N GLU A 111 9.73 -13.35 7.73
CA GLU A 111 10.21 -14.43 8.62
C GLU A 111 9.33 -15.69 8.58
N GLY A 112 8.88 -16.08 7.39
CA GLY A 112 7.97 -17.22 7.20
C GLY A 112 6.53 -16.97 7.65
N THR A 113 6.22 -15.78 8.16
CA THR A 113 4.87 -15.40 8.62
C THR A 113 4.15 -14.61 7.54
N ALA A 114 2.98 -15.09 7.14
CA ALA A 114 2.11 -14.38 6.20
C ALA A 114 1.45 -13.18 6.87
N ILE A 115 1.60 -12.00 6.26
CA ILE A 115 1.06 -10.73 6.75
C ILE A 115 0.06 -10.19 5.75
N PHE A 116 -1.12 -9.84 6.24
CA PHE A 116 -2.19 -9.25 5.47
C PHE A 116 -2.36 -7.79 5.88
N ALA A 117 -1.98 -6.86 5.01
CA ALA A 117 -2.23 -5.45 5.23
C ALA A 117 -3.65 -5.09 4.81
N LEU A 118 -4.35 -4.34 5.65
CA LEU A 118 -5.70 -3.91 5.37
C LEU A 118 -5.93 -2.47 5.84
N SER A 119 -6.79 -1.75 5.10
CA SER A 119 -7.14 -0.38 5.44
C SER A 119 -8.19 -0.33 6.56
N PRO A 120 -8.17 0.72 7.42
CA PRO A 120 -9.26 0.99 8.36
C PRO A 120 -10.64 1.15 7.71
N GLN A 121 -10.68 1.47 6.41
CA GLN A 121 -11.92 1.63 5.65
C GLN A 121 -12.49 0.31 5.12
N SER A 122 -11.71 -0.77 5.15
CA SER A 122 -12.19 -2.10 4.74
C SER A 122 -13.22 -2.67 5.75
N PRO A 123 -14.10 -3.60 5.33
CA PRO A 123 -15.06 -4.24 6.24
C PRO A 123 -14.42 -4.86 7.48
N LEU A 124 -13.24 -5.47 7.32
CA LEU A 124 -12.49 -6.04 8.44
C LEU A 124 -11.75 -4.97 9.25
N GLY A 125 -11.10 -4.01 8.59
CA GLY A 125 -10.35 -2.95 9.27
C GLY A 125 -11.21 -2.05 10.13
N SER A 126 -12.42 -1.72 9.67
CA SER A 126 -13.36 -0.88 10.41
C SER A 126 -13.88 -1.54 11.69
N LYS A 127 -13.98 -2.88 11.71
CA LYS A 127 -14.33 -3.65 12.92
C LYS A 127 -13.14 -3.86 13.85
N LEU A 128 -11.95 -4.02 13.30
CA LEU A 128 -10.72 -4.15 14.09
C LEU A 128 -10.37 -2.84 14.79
N LEU A 129 -10.50 -1.70 14.11
CA LEU A 129 -10.12 -0.40 14.65
C LEU A 129 -10.84 -0.13 15.99
N GLY A 130 -10.05 0.14 17.03
CA GLY A 130 -10.54 0.41 18.39
C GLY A 130 -10.87 -0.83 19.23
N SER A 131 -10.87 -2.03 18.64
CA SER A 131 -11.03 -3.29 19.38
C SER A 131 -9.81 -3.60 20.24
N GLU A 132 -10.00 -4.42 21.26
CA GLU A 132 -8.98 -4.79 22.24
C GLU A 132 -8.66 -6.28 22.19
N LYS A 133 -7.54 -6.65 22.82
CA LYS A 133 -7.19 -8.06 23.01
C LYS A 133 -8.31 -8.81 23.73
N GLY A 134 -8.66 -9.98 23.22
CA GLY A 134 -9.74 -10.82 23.74
C GLY A 134 -11.12 -10.51 23.16
N ASN A 135 -11.29 -9.45 22.36
CA ASN A 135 -12.54 -9.24 21.64
C ASN A 135 -12.70 -10.23 20.48
N GLU A 136 -13.95 -10.56 20.17
CA GLU A 136 -14.35 -11.29 18.98
C GLU A 136 -15.13 -10.34 18.07
N ILE A 137 -14.73 -10.26 16.81
CA ILE A 137 -15.44 -9.50 15.77
C ILE A 137 -15.91 -10.45 14.68
N GLU A 138 -16.99 -10.10 14.00
CA GLU A 138 -17.52 -10.90 12.88
C GLU A 138 -17.64 -10.05 11.62
N VAL A 139 -17.15 -10.59 10.50
CA VAL A 139 -17.20 -9.97 9.18
C VAL A 139 -17.51 -11.05 8.16
N ASN A 140 -18.56 -10.86 7.36
CA ASN A 140 -19.00 -11.82 6.34
C ASN A 140 -19.12 -13.26 6.90
N ASN A 141 -19.77 -13.41 8.05
CA ASN A 141 -19.97 -14.70 8.74
C ASN A 141 -18.67 -15.39 9.20
N THR A 142 -17.52 -14.69 9.14
CA THR A 142 -16.24 -15.16 9.66
C THR A 142 -15.94 -14.44 10.96
N LYS A 143 -15.71 -15.22 12.03
CA LYS A 143 -15.34 -14.70 13.35
C LYS A 143 -13.84 -14.57 13.48
N TYR A 144 -13.38 -13.47 14.06
CA TYR A 144 -11.98 -13.18 14.37
C TYR A 144 -11.84 -12.86 15.85
N SER A 145 -11.14 -13.73 16.57
CA SER A 145 -10.78 -13.56 17.98
C SER A 145 -9.40 -12.90 18.05
N ILE A 146 -9.31 -11.72 18.67
CA ILE A 146 -8.08 -10.96 18.78
C ILE A 146 -7.20 -11.55 19.89
N GLU A 147 -6.11 -12.20 19.51
CA GLU A 147 -5.21 -12.89 20.44
C GLU A 147 -4.12 -11.95 20.97
N GLU A 148 -3.54 -11.14 20.09
CA GLU A 148 -2.41 -10.27 20.40
C GLU A 148 -2.45 -8.98 19.56
N ILE A 149 -1.95 -7.89 20.14
CA ILE A 149 -1.81 -6.57 19.50
C ILE A 149 -0.40 -6.08 19.80
N ALA A 150 0.30 -5.56 18.79
CA ALA A 150 1.60 -4.91 18.93
C ALA A 150 1.66 -3.61 18.14
#